data_AF-Q7PLK1-F1
#
_entry.id   AF-Q7PLK1-F1
#
_cell.length_a   1.000
_cell.length_b   1.000
_cell.length_c   1.000
_cell.angle_alpha   90.00
_cell.angle_beta   90.00
_cell.angle_gamma   90.00
#
_symmetry.space_group_name_H-M   'P 1'
#
loop_
_entity.id
_entity.type
_entity.pdbx_description
1 polymer ?
#
loop_
_entity_poly.entity_id
_entity_poly.type
_entity_poly.pdbx_seq_one_letter_code
_entity_poly.pdbx_strand_id
1 'polypeptide(L)'
;MNWRSFIVTLINCIVWSIQVIQLNGTGIKNLGRTRDSFRAVQVPQQFYDAIEQSDFSKHSLQNKLEHFLEKLQKNLTISAVLSDSEDIVTSERNYVYKMRELSTFFYEASFSFEQFSSDIQTFYETSKNASYALLFKLRQVPTGQPTLVKALLTNYFAEIEFFHVLFSEIIDDAMEYSTKSLKWIQELFVYYADTQNNILENWKLKTNLECCKLYVNFLQDQSSQIFKCATVDNLNIIYDVYSVTKLNIKYILRQLEFRIQRLFNCLLYNSPNIQCKLLKRAEKDLKTLFRNLSELDMFIDIKTKKGKAAALRFRRGNTWNSNQIKLEPNQNYCLPIGFPNTQMSTDLKECFYFLDNIV
;
A
#
# COMPACT_ATOMS: atom_id res chain seq x y z
N MET A 1 45.37 45.55 -53.16
CA MET A 1 44.61 44.55 -52.37
C MET A 1 45.23 43.18 -52.60
N ASN A 2 45.65 42.50 -51.53
CA ASN A 2 46.39 41.23 -51.64
C ASN A 2 45.40 40.09 -51.94
N TRP A 3 45.27 39.73 -53.22
CA TRP A 3 44.31 38.74 -53.74
C TRP A 3 44.35 37.40 -52.99
N ARG A 4 45.54 36.98 -52.53
CA ARG A 4 45.71 35.78 -51.70
C ARG A 4 45.00 35.90 -50.34
N SER A 5 45.05 37.07 -49.72
CA SER A 5 44.37 37.29 -48.43
C SER A 5 42.85 37.22 -48.57
N PHE A 6 42.30 37.66 -49.70
CA PHE A 6 40.86 37.61 -49.96
C PHE A 6 40.36 36.17 -50.21
N ILE A 7 41.14 35.36 -50.93
CA ILE A 7 40.80 33.94 -51.15
C ILE A 7 40.80 33.17 -49.83
N VAL A 8 41.80 33.39 -48.97
CA VAL A 8 41.88 32.67 -47.68
C VAL A 8 40.72 33.02 -46.75
N THR A 9 40.32 34.30 -46.68
CA THR A 9 39.13 34.68 -45.88
C THR A 9 37.84 34.13 -46.46
N LEU A 10 37.68 34.08 -47.78
CA LEU A 10 36.50 33.51 -48.42
C LEU A 10 36.39 31.99 -48.16
N ILE A 11 37.50 31.25 -48.31
CA ILE A 11 37.55 29.81 -48.03
C ILE A 11 37.23 29.55 -46.55
N ASN A 12 37.81 30.32 -45.62
CA ASN A 12 37.48 30.17 -44.20
C ASN A 12 35.99 30.45 -43.94
N CYS A 13 35.40 31.49 -44.54
CA CYS A 13 33.96 31.74 -44.42
C CYS A 13 33.10 30.58 -44.95
N ILE A 14 33.50 29.95 -46.06
CA ILE A 14 32.78 28.81 -46.63
C ILE A 14 32.91 27.58 -45.73
N VAL A 15 34.12 27.28 -45.22
CA VAL A 15 34.33 26.15 -44.30
C VAL A 15 33.51 26.33 -43.02
N TRP A 16 33.51 27.55 -42.44
CA TRP A 16 32.71 27.85 -41.25
C TRP A 16 31.21 27.73 -41.52
N SER A 17 30.71 28.20 -42.66
CA SER A 17 29.29 28.08 -43.00
C SER A 17 28.88 26.63 -43.27
N ILE A 18 29.72 25.81 -43.93
CA ILE A 18 29.47 24.37 -44.10
C ILE A 18 29.45 23.66 -42.74
N GLN A 19 30.39 23.96 -41.84
CA GLN A 19 30.43 23.37 -40.50
C GLN A 19 29.17 23.74 -39.70
N VAL A 20 28.71 25.00 -39.76
CA VAL A 20 27.47 25.44 -39.10
C VAL A 20 26.24 24.75 -39.68
N ILE A 21 26.16 24.57 -41.01
CA ILE A 21 25.05 23.85 -41.66
C ILE A 21 25.06 22.36 -41.28
N GLN A 22 26.23 21.72 -41.22
CA GLN A 22 26.34 20.31 -40.80
C GLN A 22 25.98 20.13 -39.31
N LEU A 23 26.39 21.06 -38.44
CA LEU A 23 25.99 21.09 -37.02
C LEU A 23 24.49 21.33 -36.85
N ASN A 24 23.89 22.24 -37.62
CA ASN A 24 22.44 22.48 -37.60
C ASN A 24 21.66 21.27 -38.17
N GLY A 25 22.13 20.67 -39.26
CA GLY A 25 21.47 19.52 -39.89
C GLY A 25 21.51 18.25 -39.04
N THR A 26 22.64 17.97 -38.38
CA THR A 26 22.74 16.90 -37.37
C THR A 26 21.92 17.20 -36.12
N GLY A 27 21.91 18.47 -35.69
CA GLY A 27 21.02 18.98 -34.67
C GLY A 27 19.55 18.70 -34.96
N ILE A 28 19.07 18.96 -36.18
CA ILE A 28 17.66 18.74 -36.59
C ILE A 28 17.31 17.25 -36.68
N LYS A 29 18.19 16.40 -37.24
CA LYS A 29 17.96 14.94 -37.28
C LYS A 29 17.92 14.33 -35.88
N ASN A 30 18.79 14.79 -34.98
CA ASN A 30 18.73 14.39 -33.58
C ASN A 30 17.54 15.01 -32.84
N LEU A 31 17.08 16.22 -33.24
CA LEU A 31 15.88 16.84 -32.68
C LEU A 31 14.64 15.99 -32.96
N GLY A 32 14.49 15.41 -34.16
CA GLY A 32 13.39 14.49 -34.48
C GLY A 32 13.39 13.24 -33.60
N ARG A 33 14.54 12.57 -33.47
CA ARG A 33 14.70 11.35 -32.66
C ARG A 33 14.55 11.61 -31.16
N THR A 34 15.06 12.74 -30.69
CA THR A 34 14.89 13.17 -29.29
C THR A 34 13.44 13.59 -29.02
N ARG A 35 12.76 14.28 -29.96
CA ARG A 35 11.34 14.67 -29.86
C ARG A 35 10.40 13.47 -29.68
N ASP A 36 10.65 12.36 -30.37
CA ASP A 36 9.90 11.11 -30.16
C ASP A 36 10.20 10.49 -28.78
N SER A 37 11.44 10.57 -28.29
CA SER A 37 11.78 10.09 -26.93
C SER A 37 11.13 10.96 -25.83
N PHE A 38 10.90 12.25 -26.12
CA PHE A 38 10.25 13.24 -25.26
C PHE A 38 8.72 13.26 -25.39
N ARG A 39 8.09 12.30 -26.09
CA ARG A 39 6.64 12.11 -25.99
C ARG A 39 6.25 12.13 -24.51
N ALA A 40 5.14 12.84 -24.22
CA ALA A 40 4.69 13.23 -22.89
C ALA A 40 5.08 12.17 -21.85
N VAL A 41 5.99 12.55 -20.95
CA VAL A 41 6.31 11.69 -19.81
C VAL A 41 5.03 11.56 -19.02
N GLN A 42 4.49 10.36 -18.98
CA GLN A 42 3.24 10.07 -18.30
C GLN A 42 3.45 8.92 -17.35
N VAL A 43 2.88 9.06 -16.16
CA VAL A 43 2.74 7.94 -15.22
C VAL A 43 1.95 6.84 -15.94
N PRO A 44 2.41 5.58 -15.94
CA PRO A 44 1.73 4.49 -16.63
C PRO A 44 0.28 4.33 -16.16
N GLN A 45 -0.65 4.04 -17.08
CA GLN A 45 -2.06 3.85 -16.76
C GLN A 45 -2.28 2.75 -15.70
N GLN A 46 -1.46 1.69 -15.75
CA GLN A 46 -1.45 0.59 -14.77
C GLN A 46 -1.36 1.06 -13.31
N PHE A 47 -0.69 2.19 -13.04
CA PHE A 47 -0.64 2.76 -11.69
C PHE A 47 -2.00 3.27 -11.23
N TYR A 48 -2.76 3.92 -12.11
CA TYR A 48 -4.10 4.43 -11.79
C TYR A 48 -5.11 3.29 -11.69
N ASP A 49 -5.01 2.29 -12.57
CA ASP A 49 -5.85 1.09 -12.54
C ASP A 49 -5.64 0.31 -11.23
N ALA A 50 -4.39 0.19 -10.76
CA ALA A 50 -4.08 -0.47 -9.49
C ALA A 50 -4.63 0.29 -8.27
N ILE A 51 -4.70 1.64 -8.33
CA ILE A 51 -5.39 2.43 -7.30
C ILE A 51 -6.89 2.13 -7.29
N GLU A 52 -7.53 2.14 -8.46
CA GLU A 52 -8.96 1.90 -8.56
C GLU A 52 -9.34 0.51 -8.05
N GLN A 53 -8.57 -0.51 -8.46
CA GLN A 53 -8.76 -1.89 -8.04
C GLN A 53 -8.57 -2.06 -6.51
N SER A 54 -7.51 -1.48 -5.94
CA SER A 54 -7.28 -1.55 -4.49
C SER A 54 -8.31 -0.76 -3.67
N ASP A 55 -8.81 0.38 -4.18
CA ASP A 55 -9.92 1.10 -3.55
C ASP A 55 -11.23 0.30 -3.60
N PHE A 56 -11.52 -0.36 -4.73
CA PHE A 56 -12.68 -1.24 -4.85
C PHE A 56 -12.62 -2.37 -3.83
N SER A 57 -11.50 -3.08 -3.73
CA SER A 57 -11.33 -4.18 -2.76
C SER A 57 -11.38 -3.69 -1.32
N LYS A 58 -10.83 -2.50 -1.01
CA LYS A 58 -10.99 -1.87 0.31
C LYS A 58 -12.47 -1.65 0.63
N HIS A 59 -13.21 -1.02 -0.28
CA HIS A 59 -14.62 -0.71 -0.06
C HIS A 59 -15.47 -1.97 0.05
N SER A 60 -15.20 -2.98 -0.78
CA SER A 60 -15.85 -4.29 -0.71
C SER A 60 -15.63 -4.95 0.67
N LEU A 61 -14.40 -4.95 1.17
CA LEU A 61 -14.07 -5.46 2.50
C LEU A 61 -14.76 -4.65 3.61
N GLN A 62 -14.74 -3.32 3.53
CA GLN A 62 -15.44 -2.44 4.49
C GLN A 62 -16.93 -2.77 4.56
N ASN A 63 -17.59 -2.89 3.41
CA ASN A 63 -19.02 -3.21 3.31
C ASN A 63 -19.32 -4.63 3.82
N LYS A 64 -18.44 -5.60 3.57
CA LYS A 64 -18.58 -6.98 4.06
C LYS A 64 -18.57 -7.04 5.58
N LEU A 65 -17.71 -6.25 6.22
CA LEU A 65 -17.57 -6.18 7.67
C LEU A 65 -18.58 -5.21 8.31
N GLU A 66 -19.21 -4.35 7.51
CA GLU A 66 -20.17 -3.35 7.94
C GLU A 66 -21.36 -4.02 8.65
N HIS A 67 -21.72 -3.45 9.80
CA HIS A 67 -22.80 -3.96 10.65
C HIS A 67 -22.61 -5.42 11.11
N PHE A 68 -21.42 -6.02 11.01
CA PHE A 68 -21.22 -7.40 11.47
C PHE A 68 -21.63 -7.55 12.95
N LEU A 69 -21.18 -6.67 13.84
CA LEU A 69 -21.51 -6.74 15.27
C LEU A 69 -23.01 -6.57 15.52
N GLU A 70 -23.69 -5.70 14.78
CA GLU A 70 -25.13 -5.48 14.89
C GLU A 70 -25.91 -6.70 14.38
N LYS A 71 -25.50 -7.27 13.25
CA LYS A 71 -26.09 -8.49 12.68
C LYS A 71 -25.82 -9.70 13.57
N LEU A 72 -24.62 -9.81 14.15
CA LEU A 72 -24.24 -10.84 15.10
C LEU A 72 -25.16 -10.78 16.32
N GLN A 73 -25.34 -9.59 16.89
CA GLN A 73 -26.25 -9.40 18.00
C GLN A 73 -27.68 -9.76 17.60
N LYS A 74 -28.23 -9.23 16.50
CA LYS A 74 -29.64 -9.48 16.10
C LYS A 74 -29.91 -10.94 15.70
N ASN A 75 -28.98 -11.60 15.01
CA ASN A 75 -29.21 -12.92 14.45
C ASN A 75 -28.96 -14.03 15.48
N LEU A 76 -28.06 -13.81 16.45
CA LEU A 76 -27.74 -14.78 17.50
C LEU A 76 -28.39 -14.48 18.86
N THR A 77 -28.94 -13.28 19.10
CA THR A 77 -29.69 -13.04 20.34
C THR A 77 -30.97 -13.88 20.40
N ILE A 78 -31.12 -14.61 21.50
CA ILE A 78 -32.29 -15.40 21.87
C ILE A 78 -33.28 -14.56 22.70
N SER A 79 -32.87 -13.34 23.06
CA SER A 79 -33.59 -12.46 23.97
C SER A 79 -34.93 -12.01 23.37
N ALA A 80 -36.03 -12.55 23.90
CA ALA A 80 -37.42 -12.19 23.65
C ALA A 80 -37.79 -10.73 23.96
N VAL A 81 -36.82 -9.84 24.14
CA VAL A 81 -37.03 -8.42 24.50
C VAL A 81 -37.78 -7.62 23.43
N LEU A 82 -38.00 -8.16 22.22
CA LEU A 82 -38.76 -7.50 21.16
C LEU A 82 -39.81 -8.39 20.45
N SER A 83 -40.25 -9.49 21.07
CA SER A 83 -41.30 -10.33 20.47
C SER A 83 -42.48 -10.54 21.43
N ASP A 84 -43.53 -9.75 21.25
CA ASP A 84 -44.90 -10.07 21.69
C ASP A 84 -45.52 -11.23 20.89
N SER A 85 -44.74 -11.90 20.03
CA SER A 85 -45.18 -13.04 19.23
C SER A 85 -44.61 -14.35 19.80
N GLU A 86 -45.47 -15.14 20.42
CA GLU A 86 -45.19 -16.43 21.08
C GLU A 86 -44.71 -17.58 20.16
N ASP A 87 -44.40 -17.38 18.86
CA ASP A 87 -44.19 -18.52 17.94
C ASP A 87 -42.99 -18.41 16.98
N ILE A 88 -41.88 -17.78 17.39
CA ILE A 88 -40.60 -18.10 16.73
C ILE A 88 -40.17 -19.46 17.27
N VAL A 89 -40.64 -20.52 16.62
CA VAL A 89 -40.17 -21.89 16.80
C VAL A 89 -38.65 -21.90 16.54
N THR A 90 -37.89 -21.66 17.61
CA THR A 90 -36.43 -21.82 17.70
C THR A 90 -36.12 -23.31 17.64
N SER A 91 -36.35 -23.90 16.46
CA SER A 91 -35.97 -25.29 16.23
C SER A 91 -34.45 -25.44 16.31
N GLU A 92 -33.98 -26.58 16.82
CA GLU A 92 -32.56 -26.96 16.87
C GLU A 92 -31.89 -26.78 15.49
N ARG A 93 -32.63 -27.09 14.41
CA ARG A 93 -32.18 -26.87 13.02
C ARG A 93 -31.87 -25.42 12.71
N ASN A 94 -32.68 -24.47 13.21
CA ASN A 94 -32.44 -23.04 13.00
C ASN A 94 -31.15 -22.58 13.69
N TYR A 95 -30.85 -23.12 14.89
CA TYR A 95 -29.58 -22.84 15.56
C TYR A 95 -28.38 -23.36 14.78
N VAL A 96 -28.40 -24.63 14.37
CA VAL A 96 -27.32 -25.22 13.56
C VAL A 96 -27.11 -24.46 12.25
N TYR A 97 -28.20 -24.05 11.59
CA TYR A 97 -28.14 -23.25 10.38
C TYR A 97 -27.43 -21.90 10.61
N LYS A 98 -27.84 -21.14 11.64
CA LYS A 98 -27.20 -19.86 12.00
C LYS A 98 -25.72 -20.02 12.37
N MET A 99 -25.34 -21.10 13.04
CA MET A 99 -23.94 -21.40 13.37
C MET A 99 -23.11 -21.65 12.10
N ARG A 100 -23.67 -22.33 11.10
CA ARG A 100 -23.01 -22.53 9.80
C ARG A 100 -22.88 -21.22 9.02
N GLU A 101 -23.91 -20.38 9.02
CA GLU A 101 -23.83 -19.06 8.37
C GLU A 101 -22.71 -18.19 8.96
N LEU A 102 -22.52 -18.25 10.29
CA LEU A 102 -21.44 -17.53 10.96
C LEU A 102 -20.05 -17.99 10.49
N SER A 103 -19.83 -19.30 10.40
CA SER A 103 -18.59 -19.88 9.89
C SER A 103 -18.34 -19.48 8.43
N THR A 104 -19.37 -19.59 7.58
CA THR A 104 -19.32 -19.13 6.18
C THR A 104 -18.94 -17.66 6.08
N PHE A 105 -19.50 -16.79 6.94
CA PHE A 105 -19.13 -15.37 6.96
C PHE A 105 -17.63 -15.17 7.20
N PHE A 106 -17.03 -15.89 8.15
CA PHE A 106 -15.60 -15.76 8.44
C PHE A 106 -14.72 -16.21 7.26
N TYR A 107 -15.08 -17.30 6.56
CA TYR A 107 -14.39 -17.67 5.32
C TYR A 107 -14.54 -16.61 4.24
N GLU A 108 -15.76 -16.15 3.96
CA GLU A 108 -15.99 -15.13 2.92
C GLU A 108 -15.27 -13.81 3.23
N ALA A 109 -15.22 -13.42 4.50
CA ALA A 109 -14.45 -12.26 4.93
C ALA A 109 -12.94 -12.51 4.76
N SER A 110 -12.44 -13.71 5.05
CA SER A 110 -11.03 -14.07 4.84
C SER A 110 -10.60 -13.94 3.37
N PHE A 111 -11.43 -14.37 2.41
CA PHE A 111 -11.18 -14.16 0.98
C PHE A 111 -11.17 -12.67 0.62
N SER A 112 -12.00 -11.87 1.25
CA SER A 112 -12.02 -10.41 1.03
C SER A 112 -10.74 -9.74 1.55
N PHE A 113 -10.19 -10.23 2.67
CA PHE A 113 -8.88 -9.78 3.18
C PHE A 113 -7.74 -10.16 2.23
N GLU A 114 -7.74 -11.41 1.73
CA GLU A 114 -6.76 -11.89 0.75
C GLU A 114 -6.76 -11.03 -0.51
N GLN A 115 -7.94 -10.80 -1.09
CA GLN A 115 -8.10 -9.98 -2.28
C GLN A 115 -7.58 -8.56 -2.06
N PHE A 116 -7.95 -7.92 -0.95
CA PHE A 116 -7.46 -6.58 -0.62
C PHE A 116 -5.94 -6.56 -0.42
N SER A 117 -5.36 -7.57 0.23
CA SER A 117 -3.91 -7.69 0.42
C SER A 117 -3.17 -7.79 -0.93
N SER A 118 -3.67 -8.62 -1.85
CA SER A 118 -3.11 -8.78 -3.19
C SER A 118 -3.18 -7.47 -4.00
N ASP A 119 -4.32 -6.78 -3.95
CA ASP A 119 -4.52 -5.55 -4.73
C ASP A 119 -3.68 -4.39 -4.17
N ILE A 120 -3.53 -4.28 -2.85
CA ILE A 120 -2.63 -3.31 -2.23
C ILE A 120 -1.17 -3.60 -2.61
N GLN A 121 -0.74 -4.86 -2.59
CA GLN A 121 0.62 -5.22 -3.00
C GLN A 121 0.87 -4.79 -4.44
N THR A 122 -0.06 -5.10 -5.35
CA THR A 122 0.00 -4.68 -6.75
C THR A 122 0.08 -3.16 -6.88
N PHE A 123 -0.70 -2.41 -6.11
CA PHE A 123 -0.63 -0.95 -6.05
C PHE A 123 0.76 -0.45 -5.62
N TYR A 124 1.35 -1.01 -4.57
CA TYR A 124 2.68 -0.58 -4.11
C TYR A 124 3.78 -0.91 -5.11
N GLU A 125 3.76 -2.10 -5.71
CA GLU A 125 4.73 -2.52 -6.72
C GLU A 125 4.63 -1.66 -7.99
N THR A 126 3.42 -1.43 -8.49
CA THR A 126 3.19 -0.55 -9.66
C THR A 126 3.59 0.90 -9.38
N SER A 127 3.41 1.38 -8.14
CA SER A 127 3.88 2.70 -7.70
C SER A 127 5.40 2.83 -7.77
N LYS A 128 6.13 1.82 -7.29
CA LYS A 128 7.59 1.75 -7.40
C LYS A 128 8.03 1.70 -8.85
N ASN A 129 7.41 0.86 -9.67
CA ASN A 129 7.73 0.71 -11.09
C ASN A 129 7.47 2.02 -11.86
N ALA A 130 6.37 2.72 -11.58
CA ALA A 130 6.09 4.03 -12.16
C ALA A 130 7.18 5.05 -11.78
N SER A 131 7.61 5.04 -10.51
CA SER A 131 8.71 5.86 -10.01
C SER A 131 10.02 5.58 -10.75
N TYR A 132 10.39 4.30 -10.90
CA TYR A 132 11.59 3.90 -11.65
C TYR A 132 11.50 4.22 -13.15
N ALA A 133 10.33 4.08 -13.77
CA ALA A 133 10.12 4.44 -15.17
C ALA A 133 10.36 5.94 -15.40
N LEU A 134 9.88 6.79 -14.48
CA LEU A 134 10.15 8.23 -14.49
C LEU A 134 11.65 8.52 -14.34
N LEU A 135 12.33 7.84 -13.42
CA LEU A 135 13.79 7.97 -13.24
C LEU A 135 14.56 7.53 -14.50
N PHE A 136 14.15 6.43 -15.13
CA PHE A 136 14.79 5.93 -16.34
C PHE A 136 14.63 6.91 -17.50
N LYS A 137 13.46 7.55 -17.65
CA LYS A 137 13.24 8.63 -18.61
C LYS A 137 14.20 9.79 -18.34
N LEU A 138 14.36 10.19 -17.09
CA LEU A 138 15.30 11.26 -16.72
C LEU A 138 16.74 10.96 -17.16
N ARG A 139 17.19 9.70 -17.05
CA ARG A 139 18.52 9.26 -17.51
C ARG A 139 18.72 9.29 -19.03
N GLN A 140 17.65 9.39 -19.81
CA GLN A 140 17.70 9.54 -21.28
C GLN A 140 17.98 10.98 -21.74
N VAL A 141 18.08 11.93 -20.80
CA VAL A 141 18.47 13.31 -21.12
C VAL A 141 19.78 13.33 -21.92
N PRO A 142 19.83 14.01 -23.09
CA PRO A 142 21.00 13.99 -23.95
C PRO A 142 22.29 14.39 -23.24
N THR A 143 23.35 13.60 -23.39
CA THR A 143 24.66 13.84 -22.76
C THR A 143 25.47 14.95 -23.41
N GLY A 144 25.10 15.38 -24.63
CA GLY A 144 25.76 16.43 -25.42
C GLY A 144 25.51 17.87 -24.96
N GLN A 145 25.17 18.09 -23.68
CA GLN A 145 24.90 19.41 -23.12
C GLN A 145 26.19 20.19 -22.84
N PRO A 146 26.16 21.54 -22.88
CA PRO A 146 27.30 22.36 -22.45
C PRO A 146 27.77 22.00 -21.03
N THR A 147 29.08 22.07 -20.76
CA THR A 147 29.68 21.57 -19.50
C THR A 147 28.98 22.06 -18.24
N LEU A 148 28.61 23.34 -18.16
CA LEU A 148 27.89 23.90 -17.02
C LEU A 148 26.49 23.30 -16.86
N VAL A 149 25.76 23.13 -17.96
CA VAL A 149 24.42 22.51 -17.95
C VAL A 149 24.54 21.05 -17.54
N LYS A 150 25.55 20.33 -18.04
CA LYS A 150 25.84 18.95 -17.66
C LYS A 150 26.09 18.81 -16.16
N ALA A 151 26.91 19.68 -15.57
CA ALA A 151 27.16 19.66 -14.12
C ALA A 151 25.89 19.90 -13.29
N LEU A 152 25.06 20.87 -13.69
CA LEU A 152 23.79 21.16 -13.01
C LEU A 152 22.78 20.01 -13.15
N LEU A 153 22.72 19.36 -14.32
CA LEU A 153 21.91 18.16 -14.54
C LEU A 153 22.37 16.99 -13.67
N THR A 154 23.67 16.74 -13.61
CA THR A 154 24.23 15.68 -12.75
C THR A 154 23.83 15.86 -11.29
N ASN A 155 23.90 17.09 -10.77
CA ASN A 155 23.46 17.38 -9.40
C ASN A 155 21.95 17.17 -9.23
N TYR A 156 21.13 17.66 -10.16
CA TYR A 156 19.68 17.48 -10.12
C TYR A 156 19.28 15.99 -10.18
N PHE A 157 20.01 15.18 -10.96
CA PHE A 157 19.78 13.74 -11.07
C PHE A 157 20.16 13.01 -9.79
N ALA A 158 21.30 13.34 -9.18
CA ALA A 158 21.71 12.74 -7.92
C ALA A 158 20.66 12.97 -6.81
N GLU A 159 20.12 14.18 -6.73
CA GLU A 159 19.06 14.50 -5.75
C GLU A 159 17.76 13.74 -6.02
N ILE A 160 17.37 13.60 -7.30
CA ILE A 160 16.19 12.81 -7.67
C ILE A 160 16.42 11.32 -7.39
N GLU A 161 17.59 10.77 -7.72
CA GLU A 161 17.94 9.37 -7.42
C GLU A 161 17.88 9.10 -5.93
N PHE A 162 18.45 10.00 -5.12
CA PHE A 162 18.36 9.90 -3.66
C PHE A 162 16.91 9.94 -3.16
N PHE A 163 16.08 10.83 -3.73
CA PHE A 163 14.64 10.87 -3.43
C PHE A 163 13.95 9.54 -3.76
N HIS A 164 14.24 8.93 -4.91
CA HIS A 164 13.64 7.65 -5.33
C HIS A 164 13.98 6.50 -4.39
N VAL A 165 15.22 6.44 -3.89
CA VAL A 165 15.63 5.41 -2.92
C VAL A 165 14.79 5.51 -1.66
N LEU A 166 14.71 6.70 -1.05
CA LEU A 166 13.90 6.92 0.15
C LEU A 166 12.42 6.64 -0.10
N PHE A 167 11.90 7.07 -1.24
CA PHE A 167 10.51 6.84 -1.62
C PHE A 167 10.19 5.35 -1.76
N SER A 168 11.08 4.58 -2.37
CA SER A 168 10.94 3.12 -2.46
C SER A 168 10.96 2.45 -1.10
N GLU A 169 11.89 2.84 -0.22
CA GLU A 169 12.00 2.28 1.14
C GLU A 169 10.71 2.51 1.95
N ILE A 170 10.13 3.71 1.87
CA ILE A 170 8.89 4.04 2.57
C ILE A 170 7.69 3.26 2.00
N ILE A 171 7.63 3.07 0.68
CA ILE A 171 6.62 2.21 0.05
C ILE A 171 6.77 0.77 0.54
N ASP A 172 7.98 0.25 0.59
CA ASP A 172 8.25 -1.13 1.04
C ASP A 172 7.84 -1.32 2.50
N ASP A 173 8.10 -0.34 3.36
CA ASP A 173 7.69 -0.38 4.77
C ASP A 173 6.15 -0.38 4.93
N ALA A 174 5.44 0.44 4.15
CA ALA A 174 3.98 0.48 4.12
C ALA A 174 3.38 -0.82 3.56
N MET A 175 3.95 -1.34 2.48
CA MET A 175 3.56 -2.60 1.84
C MET A 175 3.72 -3.78 2.78
N GLU A 176 4.91 -3.93 3.37
CA GLU A 176 5.22 -5.01 4.29
C GLU A 176 4.24 -5.01 5.47
N TYR A 177 4.02 -3.85 6.09
CA TYR A 177 3.10 -3.76 7.22
C TYR A 177 1.67 -4.14 6.82
N SER A 178 1.16 -3.55 5.74
CA SER A 178 -0.23 -3.72 5.33
C SER A 178 -0.52 -5.17 4.92
N THR A 179 0.34 -5.75 4.08
CA THR A 179 0.16 -7.13 3.57
C THR A 179 0.32 -8.17 4.66
N LYS A 180 1.33 -8.06 5.53
CA LYS A 180 1.50 -8.99 6.68
C LYS A 180 0.34 -8.91 7.65
N SER A 181 -0.14 -7.70 7.94
CA SER A 181 -1.26 -7.51 8.88
C SER A 181 -2.57 -8.05 8.30
N LEU A 182 -2.84 -7.81 7.01
CA LEU A 182 -4.03 -8.37 6.34
C LEU A 182 -3.99 -9.89 6.26
N LYS A 183 -2.84 -10.47 5.90
CA LYS A 183 -2.63 -11.91 5.89
C LYS A 183 -2.86 -12.53 7.27
N TRP A 184 -2.37 -11.88 8.32
CA TRP A 184 -2.63 -12.34 9.69
C TRP A 184 -4.13 -12.32 10.04
N ILE A 185 -4.86 -11.26 9.67
CA ILE A 185 -6.33 -11.20 9.89
C ILE A 185 -7.04 -12.31 9.11
N GLN A 186 -6.64 -12.53 7.85
CA GLN A 186 -7.16 -13.62 7.02
C GLN A 186 -6.97 -14.98 7.71
N GLU A 187 -5.73 -15.31 8.12
CA GLU A 187 -5.40 -16.59 8.77
C GLU A 187 -6.17 -16.77 10.09
N LEU A 188 -6.34 -15.70 10.88
CA LEU A 188 -7.15 -15.70 12.09
C LEU A 188 -8.61 -16.06 11.79
N PHE A 189 -9.19 -15.49 10.74
CA PHE A 189 -10.58 -15.73 10.36
C PHE A 189 -10.78 -17.15 9.82
N VAL A 190 -9.85 -17.64 9.00
CA VAL A 190 -9.85 -19.04 8.53
C VAL A 190 -9.76 -20.00 9.71
N TYR A 191 -8.79 -19.81 10.61
CA TYR A 191 -8.62 -20.67 11.78
C TYR A 191 -9.88 -20.72 12.66
N TYR A 192 -10.52 -19.57 12.85
CA TYR A 192 -11.76 -19.50 13.62
C TYR A 192 -12.92 -20.22 12.92
N ALA A 193 -13.09 -20.04 11.61
CA ALA A 193 -14.11 -20.75 10.82
C ALA A 193 -13.88 -22.28 10.83
N ASP A 194 -12.64 -22.72 10.62
CA ASP A 194 -12.24 -24.14 10.71
C ASP A 194 -12.58 -24.72 12.09
N THR A 195 -12.29 -23.96 13.15
CA THR A 195 -12.58 -24.38 14.53
C THR A 195 -14.08 -24.52 14.75
N GLN A 196 -14.90 -23.57 14.28
CA GLN A 196 -16.35 -23.64 14.37
C GLN A 196 -16.91 -24.86 13.63
N ASN A 197 -16.45 -25.12 12.40
CA ASN A 197 -16.89 -26.27 11.61
C ASN A 197 -16.48 -27.59 12.28
N ASN A 198 -15.25 -27.67 12.77
CA ASN A 198 -14.76 -28.85 13.48
C ASN A 198 -15.59 -29.15 14.72
N ILE A 199 -15.98 -28.13 15.51
CA ILE A 199 -16.90 -28.32 16.64
C ILE A 199 -18.28 -28.80 16.15
N LEU A 200 -18.85 -28.16 15.14
CA LEU A 200 -20.19 -28.50 14.65
C LEU A 200 -20.26 -29.92 14.08
N GLU A 201 -19.22 -30.38 13.41
CA GLU A 201 -19.19 -31.69 12.74
C GLU A 201 -18.68 -32.81 13.66
N ASN A 202 -17.56 -32.58 14.35
CA ASN A 202 -16.83 -33.66 15.03
C ASN A 202 -17.12 -33.75 16.53
N TRP A 203 -17.44 -32.63 17.18
CA TRP A 203 -17.60 -32.59 18.63
C TRP A 203 -18.96 -33.14 19.11
N LYS A 204 -19.87 -33.42 18.17
CA LYS A 204 -21.21 -33.97 18.42
C LYS A 204 -21.91 -33.22 19.55
N LEU A 205 -22.18 -31.93 19.34
CA LEU A 205 -22.97 -31.11 20.27
C LEU A 205 -24.30 -31.82 20.57
N LYS A 206 -24.64 -31.98 21.85
CA LYS A 206 -25.95 -32.43 22.32
C LYS A 206 -26.98 -31.47 21.74
N THR A 207 -27.85 -31.93 20.84
CA THR A 207 -28.70 -31.03 20.05
C THR A 207 -29.87 -30.43 20.84
N ASN A 208 -29.97 -30.65 22.14
CA ASN A 208 -31.04 -30.06 22.94
C ASN A 208 -30.98 -28.51 22.93
N LEU A 209 -32.12 -27.88 23.22
CA LEU A 209 -32.28 -26.42 23.16
C LEU A 209 -31.29 -25.67 24.07
N GLU A 210 -31.02 -26.20 25.25
CA GLU A 210 -30.12 -25.61 26.25
C GLU A 210 -28.67 -25.56 25.74
N CYS A 211 -28.15 -26.68 25.23
CA CYS A 211 -26.82 -26.77 24.66
C CYS A 211 -26.65 -25.94 23.39
N CYS A 212 -27.67 -25.93 22.52
CA CYS A 212 -27.67 -25.04 21.36
C CYS A 212 -27.57 -23.57 21.79
N LYS A 213 -28.30 -23.17 22.84
CA LYS A 213 -28.27 -21.81 23.40
C LYS A 213 -26.92 -21.47 24.02
N LEU A 214 -26.33 -22.36 24.82
CA LEU A 214 -25.00 -22.16 25.41
C LEU A 214 -23.94 -21.98 24.32
N TYR A 215 -23.97 -22.81 23.27
CA TYR A 215 -23.01 -22.72 22.19
C TYR A 215 -23.20 -21.48 21.33
N VAL A 216 -24.44 -21.06 21.03
CA VAL A 216 -24.70 -19.79 20.34
C VAL A 216 -24.17 -18.60 21.13
N ASN A 217 -24.40 -18.55 22.44
CA ASN A 217 -23.89 -17.47 23.29
C ASN A 217 -22.35 -17.42 23.24
N PHE A 218 -21.70 -18.58 23.36
CA PHE A 218 -20.24 -18.69 23.23
C PHE A 218 -19.76 -18.19 21.86
N LEU A 219 -20.40 -18.61 20.76
CA LEU A 219 -20.04 -18.16 19.42
C LEU A 219 -20.26 -16.65 19.25
N GLN A 220 -21.33 -16.09 19.81
CA GLN A 220 -21.60 -14.65 19.75
C GLN A 220 -20.49 -13.88 20.48
N ASP A 221 -20.12 -14.29 21.68
CA ASP A 221 -19.08 -13.62 22.48
C ASP A 221 -17.70 -13.72 21.81
N GLN A 222 -17.31 -14.93 21.39
CA GLN A 222 -16.01 -15.17 20.76
C GLN A 222 -15.91 -14.50 19.39
N SER A 223 -16.97 -14.54 18.57
CA SER A 223 -16.97 -13.86 17.27
C SER A 223 -16.87 -12.35 17.43
N SER A 224 -17.56 -11.78 18.42
CA SER A 224 -17.47 -10.36 18.75
C SER A 224 -16.05 -9.98 19.18
N GLN A 225 -15.42 -10.80 20.03
CA GLN A 225 -14.05 -10.56 20.51
C GLN A 225 -13.02 -10.64 19.37
N ILE A 226 -13.05 -11.71 18.57
CA ILE A 226 -12.14 -11.92 17.44
C ILE A 226 -12.31 -10.81 16.41
N PHE A 227 -13.56 -10.48 16.06
CA PHE A 227 -13.86 -9.41 15.13
C PHE A 227 -13.34 -8.06 15.65
N LYS A 228 -13.60 -7.71 16.91
CA LYS A 228 -13.09 -6.44 17.50
C LYS A 228 -11.56 -6.40 17.51
N CYS A 229 -10.90 -7.48 17.90
CA CYS A 229 -9.45 -7.58 17.94
C CYS A 229 -8.81 -7.41 16.54
N ALA A 230 -9.41 -8.02 15.52
CA ALA A 230 -8.93 -7.90 14.15
C ALA A 230 -9.25 -6.53 13.52
N THR A 231 -10.46 -5.99 13.77
CA THR A 231 -10.98 -4.83 13.02
C THR A 231 -10.75 -3.49 13.69
N VAL A 232 -10.97 -3.38 15.01
CA VAL A 232 -10.96 -2.10 15.72
C VAL A 232 -9.56 -1.51 15.76
N ASP A 233 -8.57 -2.34 16.08
CA ASP A 233 -7.20 -1.86 16.23
C ASP A 233 -6.37 -2.06 14.96
N ASN A 234 -6.38 -3.26 14.39
CA ASN A 234 -5.44 -3.60 13.32
C ASN A 234 -5.91 -3.13 11.94
N LEU A 235 -7.15 -3.44 11.57
CA LEU A 235 -7.68 -3.11 10.25
C LEU A 235 -7.84 -1.59 10.02
N ASN A 236 -8.26 -0.85 11.04
CA ASN A 236 -8.33 0.61 10.95
C ASN A 236 -6.96 1.24 10.69
N ILE A 237 -5.90 0.75 11.34
CA ILE A 237 -4.53 1.21 11.08
C ILE A 237 -4.12 0.88 9.65
N ILE A 238 -4.44 -0.32 9.14
CA ILE A 238 -4.17 -0.69 7.75
C ILE A 238 -4.86 0.27 6.78
N TYR A 239 -6.15 0.59 7.00
CA TYR A 239 -6.89 1.53 6.16
C TYR A 239 -6.30 2.94 6.17
N ASP A 240 -5.86 3.41 7.34
CA ASP A 240 -5.18 4.69 7.50
C ASP A 240 -3.84 4.71 6.73
N VAL A 241 -2.99 3.70 6.95
CA VAL A 241 -1.69 3.55 6.28
C VAL A 241 -1.88 3.50 4.78
N TYR A 242 -2.79 2.66 4.28
CA TYR A 242 -3.11 2.58 2.86
C TYR A 242 -3.57 3.93 2.31
N SER A 243 -4.56 4.58 2.94
CA SER A 243 -5.19 5.79 2.40
C SER A 243 -4.22 6.97 2.36
N VAL A 244 -3.44 7.19 3.42
CA VAL A 244 -2.46 8.28 3.48
C VAL A 244 -1.30 8.00 2.53
N THR A 245 -0.82 6.76 2.46
CA THR A 245 0.26 6.39 1.54
C THR A 245 -0.18 6.54 0.08
N LYS A 246 -1.39 6.08 -0.27
CA LYS A 246 -1.98 6.26 -1.60
C LYS A 246 -2.02 7.73 -2.03
N LEU A 247 -2.56 8.60 -1.19
CA LEU A 247 -2.67 10.03 -1.50
C LEU A 247 -1.29 10.66 -1.72
N ASN A 248 -0.31 10.34 -0.87
CA ASN A 248 1.05 10.85 -1.00
C ASN A 248 1.75 10.32 -2.24
N ILE A 249 1.67 9.02 -2.53
CA ILE A 249 2.23 8.41 -3.74
C ILE A 249 1.65 9.07 -5.00
N LYS A 250 0.32 9.19 -5.08
CA LYS A 250 -0.36 9.84 -6.23
C LYS A 250 0.12 11.27 -6.43
N TYR A 251 0.27 12.03 -5.35
CA TYR A 251 0.83 13.37 -5.40
C TYR A 251 2.29 13.36 -5.87
N ILE A 252 3.15 12.54 -5.26
CA ILE A 252 4.58 12.46 -5.54
C ILE A 252 4.84 12.09 -6.99
N LEU A 253 4.19 11.05 -7.52
CA LEU A 253 4.37 10.62 -8.91
C LEU A 253 3.97 11.71 -9.90
N ARG A 254 2.85 12.40 -9.66
CA ARG A 254 2.42 13.53 -10.49
C ARG A 254 3.40 14.72 -10.42
N GLN A 255 3.96 14.96 -9.24
CA GLN A 255 4.97 16.00 -9.04
C GLN A 255 6.32 15.67 -9.70
N LEU A 256 6.70 14.39 -9.74
CA LEU A 256 7.88 13.90 -10.46
C LEU A 256 7.66 13.99 -11.97
N GLU A 257 6.52 13.52 -12.47
CA GLU A 257 6.12 13.64 -13.87
C GLU A 257 6.23 15.09 -14.37
N PHE A 258 5.60 16.03 -13.64
CA PHE A 258 5.65 17.45 -13.96
C PHE A 258 7.09 18.00 -14.00
N ARG A 259 7.93 17.63 -13.04
CA ARG A 259 9.33 18.10 -12.98
C ARG A 259 10.16 17.55 -14.13
N ILE A 260 10.01 16.27 -14.46
CA ILE A 260 10.73 15.65 -15.57
C ILE A 260 10.27 16.26 -16.89
N GLN A 261 8.96 16.47 -17.09
CA GLN A 261 8.42 17.15 -18.27
C GLN A 261 8.96 18.58 -18.39
N ARG A 262 9.01 19.32 -17.27
CA ARG A 262 9.57 20.68 -17.24
C ARG A 262 11.06 20.69 -17.58
N LEU A 263 11.82 19.70 -17.12
CA LEU A 263 13.22 19.55 -17.47
C LEU A 263 13.39 19.31 -18.97
N PHE A 264 12.62 18.39 -19.56
CA PHE A 264 12.66 18.13 -20.98
C PHE A 264 12.29 19.35 -21.83
N ASN A 265 11.26 20.10 -21.43
CA ASN A 265 10.91 21.36 -22.09
C ASN A 265 12.07 22.37 -22.01
N CYS A 266 12.70 22.50 -20.84
CA CYS A 266 13.87 23.37 -20.65
C CYS A 266 15.02 23.01 -21.61
N LEU A 267 15.27 21.72 -21.84
CA LEU A 267 16.33 21.24 -22.73
C LEU A 267 15.96 21.36 -24.22
N LEU A 268 14.68 21.20 -24.57
CA LEU A 268 14.20 21.29 -25.95
C LEU A 268 14.20 22.72 -26.50
N TYR A 269 13.80 23.70 -25.69
CA TYR A 269 13.61 25.09 -26.15
C TYR A 269 14.88 25.96 -26.05
N ASN A 270 16.04 25.38 -25.70
CA ASN A 270 17.36 26.05 -25.67
C ASN A 270 17.36 27.44 -24.99
N SER A 271 16.50 27.67 -23.99
CA SER A 271 16.45 28.91 -23.21
C SER A 271 16.88 28.65 -21.75
N PRO A 272 18.19 28.42 -21.51
CA PRO A 272 18.69 28.03 -20.20
C PRO A 272 18.46 29.10 -19.12
N ASN A 273 18.38 30.38 -19.51
CA ASN A 273 18.31 31.48 -18.54
C ASN A 273 16.92 31.69 -17.92
N ILE A 274 15.84 31.40 -18.65
CA ILE A 274 14.48 31.62 -18.14
C ILE A 274 13.82 30.30 -17.73
N GLN A 275 13.88 29.27 -18.57
CA GLN A 275 13.12 28.04 -18.35
C GLN A 275 13.83 27.05 -17.41
N CYS A 276 15.17 27.05 -17.38
CA CYS A 276 15.97 26.09 -16.61
C CYS A 276 16.41 26.60 -15.22
N LYS A 277 15.77 27.65 -14.66
CA LYS A 277 16.10 28.17 -13.31
C LYS A 277 16.07 27.10 -12.22
N LEU A 278 15.27 26.04 -12.40
CA LEU A 278 15.19 24.89 -11.49
C LEU A 278 16.54 24.16 -11.31
N LEU A 279 17.34 24.07 -12.38
CA LEU A 279 18.63 23.37 -12.35
C LEU A 279 19.66 24.04 -11.44
N LYS A 280 19.54 25.36 -11.23
CA LYS A 280 20.46 26.12 -10.38
C LYS A 280 20.25 25.83 -8.88
N ARG A 281 19.10 25.28 -8.49
CA ARG A 281 18.74 25.02 -7.08
C ARG A 281 17.88 23.76 -6.95
N ALA A 282 18.47 22.61 -7.29
CA ALA A 282 17.83 21.30 -7.22
C ALA A 282 17.17 21.04 -5.85
N GLU A 283 17.93 21.23 -4.77
CA GLU A 283 17.44 21.05 -3.39
C GLU A 283 16.20 21.89 -3.11
N LYS A 284 16.16 23.16 -3.57
CA LYS A 284 15.01 24.05 -3.37
C LYS A 284 13.78 23.56 -4.15
N ASP A 285 13.97 23.00 -5.34
CA ASP A 285 12.88 22.50 -6.20
C ASP A 285 12.27 21.20 -5.63
N LEU A 286 13.09 20.36 -5.01
CA LEU A 286 12.68 19.07 -4.42
C LEU A 286 12.32 19.18 -2.94
N LYS A 287 12.60 20.30 -2.26
CA LYS A 287 12.35 20.50 -0.83
C LYS A 287 10.94 20.09 -0.38
N THR A 288 9.92 20.46 -1.14
CA THR A 288 8.53 20.11 -0.83
C THR A 288 8.28 18.59 -0.94
N LEU A 289 8.90 17.93 -1.93
CA LEU A 289 8.79 16.48 -2.09
C LEU A 289 9.45 15.75 -0.93
N PHE A 290 10.68 16.14 -0.56
CA PHE A 290 11.36 15.57 0.62
C PHE A 290 10.58 15.81 1.91
N ARG A 291 9.96 16.98 2.08
CA ARG A 291 9.12 17.26 3.25
C ARG A 291 7.92 16.31 3.30
N ASN A 292 7.15 16.21 2.22
CA ASN A 292 5.98 15.33 2.18
C ASN A 292 6.40 13.85 2.39
N LEU A 293 7.56 13.46 1.87
CA LEU A 293 8.11 12.13 2.08
C LEU A 293 8.46 11.87 3.55
N SER A 294 9.08 12.85 4.22
CA SER A 294 9.40 12.76 5.65
C SER A 294 8.15 12.75 6.55
N GLU A 295 7.09 13.47 6.15
CA GLU A 295 5.80 13.46 6.85
C GLU A 295 5.12 12.11 6.69
N LEU A 296 5.16 11.51 5.50
CA LEU A 296 4.64 10.17 5.24
C LEU A 296 5.40 9.11 6.05
N ASP A 297 6.73 9.14 6.04
CA ASP A 297 7.57 8.25 6.82
C ASP A 297 7.25 8.32 8.32
N MET A 298 7.18 9.55 8.86
CA MET A 298 6.82 9.78 10.26
C MET A 298 5.41 9.26 10.58
N PHE A 299 4.45 9.45 9.68
CA PHE A 299 3.09 8.94 9.85
C PHE A 299 3.07 7.41 9.91
N ILE A 300 3.71 6.74 8.95
CA ILE A 300 3.79 5.28 8.90
C ILE A 300 4.47 4.77 10.17
N ASP A 301 5.56 5.40 10.60
CA ASP A 301 6.27 4.97 11.79
C ASP A 301 5.44 5.08 13.08
N ILE A 302 4.72 6.20 13.25
CA ILE A 302 3.83 6.42 14.40
C ILE A 302 2.69 5.41 14.40
N LYS A 303 2.06 5.19 13.25
CA LYS A 303 0.91 4.30 13.12
C LYS A 303 1.28 2.83 13.30
N THR A 304 2.42 2.42 12.74
CA THR A 304 2.90 1.03 12.80
C THR A 304 3.73 0.72 14.05
N LYS A 305 4.04 1.74 14.87
CA LYS A 305 4.87 1.64 16.09
C LYS A 305 6.26 1.00 15.83
N LYS A 306 6.77 1.08 14.60
CA LYS A 306 8.10 0.53 14.22
C LYS A 306 9.26 1.29 14.90
N GLY A 307 9.06 2.55 15.32
CA GLY A 307 10.08 3.39 15.96
C GLY A 307 11.27 3.78 15.05
N LYS A 308 11.14 3.59 13.73
CA LYS A 308 12.15 3.86 12.69
C LYS A 308 12.29 5.33 12.30
N ALA A 309 11.27 6.19 12.45
CA ALA A 309 11.39 7.60 12.08
C ALA A 309 12.35 8.34 13.02
N ALA A 310 12.45 7.87 14.27
CA ALA A 310 13.56 8.25 15.15
C ALA A 310 14.90 7.86 14.49
N ALA A 311 15.04 6.63 14.00
CA ALA A 311 16.24 6.14 13.34
C ALA A 311 16.61 6.93 12.06
N LEU A 312 15.66 7.40 11.24
CA LEU A 312 15.98 8.22 10.05
C LEU A 312 16.47 9.63 10.40
N ARG A 313 15.93 10.26 11.46
CA ARG A 313 16.53 11.49 12.02
C ARG A 313 17.93 11.23 12.57
N PHE A 314 18.16 10.06 13.17
CA PHE A 314 19.46 9.66 13.69
C PHE A 314 20.46 9.19 12.61
N ARG A 315 20.01 8.71 11.45
CA ARG A 315 20.90 8.28 10.34
C ARG A 315 21.67 9.44 9.72
N ARG A 316 21.23 10.69 9.93
CA ARG A 316 22.02 11.90 9.65
C ARG A 316 23.13 12.17 10.67
N GLY A 317 23.22 11.43 11.78
CA GLY A 317 24.02 11.87 12.92
C GLY A 317 24.57 10.80 13.88
N ASN A 318 24.83 9.57 13.43
CA ASN A 318 25.71 8.54 14.06
C ASN A 318 25.06 7.18 14.32
N THR A 319 25.96 6.24 14.56
CA THR A 319 25.96 4.77 14.53
C THR A 319 24.80 4.06 15.24
N TRP A 320 24.32 3.04 14.53
CA TRP A 320 23.42 1.93 14.86
C TRP A 320 23.37 1.52 16.35
N ASN A 321 22.16 1.43 16.91
CA ASN A 321 21.86 0.53 18.02
C ASN A 321 20.55 -0.20 17.72
N SER A 322 20.65 -1.52 17.55
CA SER A 322 19.58 -2.40 17.10
C SER A 322 18.72 -2.88 18.27
N ASN A 323 17.66 -2.14 18.60
CA ASN A 323 16.54 -2.69 19.36
C ASN A 323 15.29 -2.54 18.50
N GLN A 324 15.20 -3.34 17.43
CA GLN A 324 13.95 -3.47 16.68
C GLN A 324 12.97 -4.24 17.56
N ILE A 325 11.99 -3.52 18.12
CA ILE A 325 10.82 -4.11 18.74
C ILE A 325 10.10 -4.87 17.62
N LYS A 326 10.26 -6.19 17.57
CA LYS A 326 9.46 -7.07 16.73
C LYS A 326 8.04 -7.10 17.31
N LEU A 327 7.19 -6.20 16.83
CA LEU A 327 5.75 -6.38 16.90
C LEU A 327 5.32 -7.04 15.60
N GLU A 328 5.69 -8.30 15.42
CA GLU A 328 4.91 -9.16 14.53
C GLU A 328 3.54 -9.34 15.17
N PRO A 329 2.43 -9.27 14.40
CA PRO A 329 1.11 -9.51 14.92
C PRO A 329 1.06 -10.94 15.50
N ASN A 330 1.09 -11.02 16.83
CA ASN A 330 1.09 -12.30 17.53
C ASN A 330 -0.36 -12.79 17.63
N GLN A 331 -0.66 -13.95 17.03
CA GLN A 331 -1.97 -14.61 17.10
C GLN A 331 -2.50 -14.70 18.55
N ASN A 332 -1.60 -14.82 19.53
CA ASN A 332 -1.92 -14.88 20.95
C ASN A 332 -2.70 -13.66 21.48
N TYR A 333 -2.76 -12.54 20.75
CA TYR A 333 -3.55 -11.38 21.16
C TYR A 333 -5.05 -11.55 20.96
N CYS A 334 -5.48 -12.27 19.91
CA CYS A 334 -6.92 -12.42 19.62
C CYS A 334 -7.48 -13.78 20.04
N LEU A 335 -6.68 -14.84 19.99
CA LEU A 335 -7.07 -16.17 20.43
C LEU A 335 -6.10 -16.66 21.50
N PRO A 336 -6.58 -16.99 22.71
CA PRO A 336 -5.72 -17.50 23.77
C PRO A 336 -5.23 -18.90 23.42
N ILE A 337 -4.08 -19.27 24.01
CA ILE A 337 -3.53 -20.62 23.91
C ILE A 337 -4.59 -21.64 24.37
N GLY A 338 -4.78 -22.69 23.57
CA GLY A 338 -5.76 -23.74 23.85
C GLY A 338 -7.21 -23.38 23.51
N PHE A 339 -7.45 -22.28 22.78
CA PHE A 339 -8.76 -22.02 22.16
C PHE A 339 -9.18 -23.22 21.29
N PRO A 340 -10.45 -23.68 21.34
CA PRO A 340 -11.57 -23.09 22.09
C PRO A 340 -11.75 -23.61 23.52
N ASN A 341 -11.07 -24.69 23.88
CA ASN A 341 -11.24 -25.41 25.17
C ASN A 341 -11.04 -24.53 26.41
N THR A 342 -10.11 -23.59 26.36
CA THR A 342 -9.80 -22.70 27.50
C THR A 342 -10.83 -21.59 27.68
N GLN A 343 -11.69 -21.35 26.69
CA GLN A 343 -12.72 -20.29 26.72
C GLN A 343 -14.13 -20.84 26.94
N MET A 344 -14.35 -22.14 26.76
CA MET A 344 -15.64 -22.76 27.03
C MET A 344 -15.88 -22.90 28.54
N SER A 345 -17.08 -22.52 29.00
CA SER A 345 -17.53 -22.78 30.36
C SER A 345 -17.69 -24.29 30.59
N THR A 346 -17.71 -24.70 31.87
CA THR A 346 -17.94 -26.11 32.25
C THR A 346 -19.26 -26.62 31.69
N ASP A 347 -20.34 -25.86 31.85
CA ASP A 347 -21.67 -26.20 31.33
C ASP A 347 -21.68 -26.41 29.80
N LEU A 348 -20.92 -25.60 29.06
CA LEU A 348 -20.80 -25.77 27.61
C LEU A 348 -19.95 -27.00 27.26
N LYS A 349 -18.94 -27.36 28.06
CA LYS A 349 -18.16 -28.59 27.83
C LYS A 349 -19.03 -29.83 28.01
N GLU A 350 -19.92 -29.82 29.01
CA GLU A 350 -20.90 -30.89 29.24
C GLU A 350 -21.90 -31.05 28.08
N CYS A 351 -22.01 -30.06 27.19
CA CYS A 351 -22.82 -30.17 26.00
C CYS A 351 -22.19 -31.00 24.87
N PHE A 352 -20.96 -31.51 25.02
CA PHE A 352 -20.29 -32.31 24.01
C PHE A 352 -20.01 -33.73 24.51
N TYR A 353 -20.48 -34.75 23.78
CA TYR A 353 -20.44 -36.16 24.24
C TYR A 353 -19.05 -36.72 24.58
N PHE A 354 -17.97 -36.14 24.05
CA PHE A 354 -16.60 -36.63 24.28
C PHE A 354 -15.84 -35.81 25.34
N LEU A 355 -16.27 -34.58 25.64
CA LEU A 355 -15.63 -33.74 26.67
C LEU A 355 -16.09 -34.09 28.08
N ASP A 356 -17.23 -34.78 28.23
CA ASP A 356 -17.69 -35.34 29.51
C ASP A 356 -16.63 -36.23 30.20
N ASN A 357 -15.63 -36.73 29.46
CA ASN A 357 -14.57 -37.60 29.98
C ASN A 357 -13.21 -36.91 30.20
N ILE A 358 -13.08 -35.60 29.97
CA ILE A 358 -11.81 -34.86 30.13
C ILE A 358 -11.99 -33.81 31.24
N VAL A 359 -12.01 -34.30 32.49
CA VAL A 359 -11.67 -33.53 33.71
C VAL A 359 -10.24 -33.91 34.07
#